data_AF-K1WXZ8-F1
#
_entry.id   AF-K1WXZ8-F1
#
_cell.length_a   1.000
_cell.length_b   1.000
_cell.length_c   1.000
_cell.angle_alpha   90.00
_cell.angle_beta   90.00
_cell.angle_gamma   90.00
#
_symmetry.space_group_name_H-M   'P 1'
#
loop_
_entity.id
_entity.type
_entity.pdbx_description
1 polymer ?
#
loop_
_entity_poly.entity_id
_entity_poly.type
_entity_poly.pdbx_seq_one_letter_code
_entity_poly.pdbx_strand_id
1 'polypeptide(L)'
;MPYSEGIASRAVGQYPLSIATSLAIESACGIHPDIQVSKAPVLNYEELWINIRTLFRNFMGALDPTTMKAVSSPEISEAMLEEMVMIESIISEATNNRTKVIFYYSNYNHLGTYYKKGIVRMDNTPKQTEYTAIQNNTIKLLLAKQEKDTNHDIRVFELDIIAEHRKKALILTNYAIDLLSHKAFTHLTLLESHTGKLKDKALWYTKYYQGKELSNIPFTRAFIQVFGDAETFRPMDNQLRKEIMEIAKKYNWTSITTTEKLIYGINQMQNPYSKEILKSIIHA
;
A
#
# COMPACT_ATOMS: atom_id res chain seq x y z
N MET A 1 16.64 0.59 -27.64
CA MET A 1 16.16 0.77 -26.26
C MET A 1 15.88 -0.60 -25.68
N PRO A 2 16.10 -0.83 -24.37
CA PRO A 2 15.88 -2.13 -23.73
C PRO A 2 14.39 -2.54 -23.66
N TYR A 3 13.49 -1.64 -24.03
CA TYR A 3 12.04 -1.83 -24.10
C TYR A 3 11.43 -1.11 -25.30
N SER A 4 10.19 -1.47 -25.64
CA SER A 4 9.41 -0.91 -26.75
C SER A 4 9.10 0.60 -26.63
N GLU A 5 8.81 1.23 -27.78
CA GLU A 5 8.43 2.64 -27.87
C GLU A 5 7.15 2.98 -27.08
N GLY A 6 6.23 2.02 -26.95
CA GLY A 6 5.03 2.17 -26.11
C GLY A 6 5.36 2.36 -24.64
N ILE A 7 6.40 1.69 -24.11
CA ILE A 7 6.87 1.91 -22.74
C ILE A 7 7.54 3.28 -22.60
N ALA A 8 8.33 3.68 -23.59
CA ALA A 8 9.00 4.97 -23.60
C ALA A 8 8.02 6.15 -23.64
N SER A 9 6.88 5.98 -24.33
CA SER A 9 5.83 7.00 -24.50
C SER A 9 4.70 6.94 -23.46
N ARG A 10 4.84 6.12 -22.41
CA ARG A 10 3.88 6.03 -21.30
C ARG A 10 3.62 7.41 -20.67
N ALA A 11 2.45 7.58 -20.05
CA ALA A 11 2.15 8.82 -19.34
C ALA A 11 3.10 9.01 -18.14
N VAL A 12 3.82 10.14 -18.14
CA VAL A 12 4.75 10.55 -17.07
C VAL A 12 4.34 11.90 -16.48
N GLY A 13 4.86 12.23 -15.29
CA GLY A 13 4.62 13.53 -14.65
C GLY A 13 5.73 14.54 -14.91
N GLN A 14 5.94 15.46 -13.97
CA GLN A 14 7.07 16.41 -14.01
C GLN A 14 8.41 15.69 -13.86
N TYR A 15 8.43 14.62 -13.06
CA TYR A 15 9.52 13.67 -13.09
C TYR A 15 9.27 12.62 -14.19
N PRO A 16 10.32 12.08 -14.85
CA PRO A 16 10.19 11.06 -15.88
C PRO A 16 9.84 9.66 -15.33
N LEU A 17 8.93 9.61 -14.37
CA LEU A 17 8.36 8.43 -13.73
C LEU A 17 6.92 8.25 -14.22
N SER A 18 6.42 7.02 -14.23
CA SER A 18 5.01 6.75 -14.50
C SER A 18 4.10 7.66 -13.68
N ILE A 19 3.09 8.25 -14.33
CA ILE A 19 2.33 9.41 -13.84
C ILE A 19 1.88 9.29 -12.37
N ALA A 20 1.36 8.13 -11.96
CA ALA A 20 0.92 7.91 -10.58
C ALA A 20 2.07 7.81 -9.57
N THR A 21 3.25 7.38 -9.97
CA THR A 21 4.44 7.46 -9.13
C THR A 21 4.98 8.89 -9.11
N SER A 22 5.04 9.56 -10.27
CA SER A 22 5.50 10.95 -10.36
C SER A 22 4.70 11.89 -9.46
N LEU A 23 3.36 11.85 -9.53
CA LEU A 23 2.51 12.70 -8.67
C LEU A 23 2.77 12.48 -7.17
N ALA A 24 2.95 11.23 -6.73
CA ALA A 24 3.34 10.95 -5.35
C ALA A 24 4.69 11.58 -4.99
N ILE A 25 5.72 11.37 -5.81
CA ILE A 25 7.06 11.90 -5.55
C ILE A 25 7.10 13.42 -5.64
N GLU A 26 6.41 14.03 -6.60
CA GLU A 26 6.22 15.48 -6.71
C GLU A 26 5.60 16.06 -5.44
N SER A 27 4.58 15.41 -4.87
CA SER A 27 3.97 15.84 -3.60
C SER A 27 4.94 15.69 -2.43
N ALA A 28 5.68 14.59 -2.36
CA ALA A 28 6.70 14.38 -1.34
C ALA A 28 7.82 15.44 -1.42
N CYS A 29 8.21 15.84 -2.63
CA CYS A 29 9.19 16.91 -2.90
C CYS A 29 8.60 18.33 -2.80
N GLY A 30 7.29 18.47 -2.63
CA GLY A 30 6.61 19.76 -2.48
C GLY A 30 6.46 20.57 -3.78
N ILE A 31 6.47 19.90 -4.94
CA ILE A 31 6.31 20.50 -6.28
C ILE A 31 5.03 20.06 -6.99
N HIS A 32 4.12 19.37 -6.29
CA HIS A 32 2.86 18.91 -6.87
C HIS A 32 1.97 20.10 -7.28
N PRO A 33 1.38 20.10 -8.49
CA PRO A 33 0.64 21.26 -9.01
C PRO A 33 -0.54 21.67 -8.14
N ASP A 34 -1.27 20.69 -7.59
CA ASP A 34 -2.49 20.94 -6.79
C ASP A 34 -2.27 20.96 -5.27
N ILE A 35 -1.04 20.70 -4.78
CA ILE A 35 -0.76 20.61 -3.33
C ILE A 35 0.32 21.63 -2.99
N GLN A 36 -0.12 22.81 -2.54
CA GLN A 36 0.79 23.87 -2.13
C GLN A 36 1.30 23.61 -0.70
N VAL A 37 2.61 23.60 -0.55
CA VAL A 37 3.31 23.44 0.73
C VAL A 37 4.47 24.42 0.80
N SER A 38 4.79 24.90 2.00
CA SER A 38 5.92 25.81 2.21
C SER A 38 7.27 25.11 2.24
N LYS A 39 7.28 23.79 2.43
CA LYS A 39 8.48 22.96 2.50
C LYS A 39 8.19 21.55 2.03
N ALA A 40 9.14 20.93 1.35
CA ALA A 40 9.06 19.56 0.86
C ALA A 40 8.72 18.58 2.02
N PRO A 41 7.55 17.91 1.99
CA PRO A 41 7.12 17.02 3.06
C PRO A 41 8.10 15.87 3.37
N VAL A 42 8.79 15.36 2.36
CA VAL A 42 9.78 14.27 2.46
C VAL A 42 10.87 14.57 3.49
N LEU A 43 11.22 15.85 3.69
CA LEU A 43 12.26 16.28 4.63
C LEU A 43 11.90 15.99 6.10
N ASN A 44 10.66 15.61 6.38
CA ASN A 44 10.19 15.24 7.72
C ASN A 44 10.37 13.74 8.03
N TYR A 45 10.92 12.97 7.09
CA TYR A 45 11.05 11.52 7.16
C TYR A 45 12.50 11.09 6.91
N GLU A 46 12.93 10.06 7.62
CA GLU A 46 14.26 9.47 7.47
C GLU A 46 14.28 8.41 6.36
N GLU A 47 13.12 7.79 6.09
CA GLU A 47 12.99 6.73 5.10
C GLU A 47 11.73 6.91 4.24
N LEU A 48 11.85 6.60 2.94
CA LEU A 48 10.75 6.44 2.00
C LEU A 48 10.69 4.98 1.55
N TRP A 49 9.69 4.25 2.04
CA TRP A 49 9.44 2.86 1.71
C TRP A 49 8.51 2.74 0.52
N ILE A 50 8.89 1.95 -0.49
CA ILE A 50 8.12 1.82 -1.74
C ILE A 50 7.88 0.35 -2.05
N ASN A 51 6.60 -0.03 -2.13
CA ASN A 51 6.21 -1.38 -2.52
C ASN A 51 6.39 -1.56 -4.03
N ILE A 52 7.19 -2.54 -4.45
CA ILE A 52 7.43 -2.78 -5.88
C ILE A 52 6.17 -3.26 -6.63
N ARG A 53 5.20 -3.91 -5.94
CA ARG A 53 3.89 -4.23 -6.54
C ARG A 53 3.10 -2.95 -6.84
N THR A 54 3.23 -1.93 -6.00
CA THR A 54 2.62 -0.61 -6.23
C THR A 54 3.27 0.11 -7.39
N LEU A 55 4.61 0.06 -7.51
CA LEU A 55 5.31 0.60 -8.68
C LEU A 55 4.86 -0.09 -9.96
N PHE A 56 4.82 -1.43 -9.98
CA PHE A 56 4.32 -2.18 -11.13
C PHE A 56 2.90 -1.76 -11.51
N ARG A 57 2.00 -1.62 -10.55
CA ARG A 57 0.62 -1.20 -10.80
C ARG A 57 0.57 0.21 -11.40
N ASN A 58 1.34 1.15 -10.84
CA ASN A 58 1.44 2.51 -11.34
C ASN A 58 2.01 2.56 -12.76
N PHE A 59 3.03 1.74 -13.02
CA PHE A 59 3.66 1.60 -14.33
C PHE A 59 2.69 1.08 -15.37
N MET A 60 2.03 -0.06 -15.11
CA MET A 60 1.05 -0.62 -16.03
C MET A 60 -0.11 0.37 -16.26
N GLY A 61 -0.55 1.07 -15.22
CA GLY A 61 -1.61 2.09 -15.33
C GLY A 61 -1.21 3.34 -16.12
N ALA A 62 0.08 3.55 -16.41
CA ALA A 62 0.58 4.64 -17.24
C ALA A 62 0.65 4.27 -18.73
N LEU A 63 0.55 2.99 -19.08
CA LEU A 63 0.57 2.51 -20.46
C LEU A 63 -0.80 2.70 -21.12
N ASP A 64 -0.81 2.98 -22.43
CA ASP A 64 -2.03 2.91 -23.20
C ASP A 64 -2.54 1.45 -23.34
N PRO A 65 -3.84 1.23 -23.63
CA PRO A 65 -4.42 -0.11 -23.67
C PRO A 65 -3.79 -1.06 -24.70
N THR A 66 -3.20 -0.55 -25.77
CA THR A 66 -2.55 -1.37 -26.81
C THR A 66 -1.21 -1.86 -26.30
N THR A 67 -0.38 -0.93 -25.80
CA THR A 67 0.92 -1.25 -25.22
C THR A 67 0.78 -2.20 -24.03
N MET A 68 -0.18 -1.95 -23.13
CA MET A 68 -0.44 -2.78 -21.95
C MET A 68 -0.63 -4.27 -22.28
N LYS A 69 -1.20 -4.60 -23.44
CA LYS A 69 -1.42 -5.98 -23.90
C LYS A 69 -0.20 -6.61 -24.58
N ALA A 70 0.72 -5.79 -25.07
CA ALA A 70 1.86 -6.23 -25.87
C ALA A 70 3.16 -6.33 -25.06
N VAL A 71 3.25 -5.61 -23.93
CA VAL A 71 4.47 -5.55 -23.12
C VAL A 71 4.79 -6.88 -22.44
N SER A 72 6.08 -7.19 -22.37
CA SER A 72 6.58 -8.40 -21.71
C SER A 72 7.17 -8.10 -20.34
N SER A 73 7.16 -9.10 -19.43
CA SER A 73 7.77 -8.97 -18.10
C SER A 73 9.25 -8.54 -18.11
N PRO A 74 10.11 -8.99 -19.04
CA PRO A 74 11.48 -8.48 -19.16
C PRO A 74 11.54 -6.97 -19.45
N GLU A 75 10.80 -6.47 -20.43
CA GLU A 75 10.78 -5.04 -20.77
C GLU A 75 10.29 -4.20 -19.59
N ILE A 76 9.22 -4.64 -18.93
CA ILE A 76 8.69 -3.96 -17.74
C ILE A 76 9.75 -3.95 -16.63
N SER A 77 10.47 -5.05 -16.42
CA SER A 77 11.50 -5.11 -15.38
C SER A 77 12.67 -4.16 -15.63
N GLU A 78 13.08 -3.94 -16.89
CA GLU A 78 14.11 -2.94 -17.22
C GLU A 78 13.60 -1.53 -16.94
N ALA A 79 12.41 -1.20 -17.44
CA ALA A 79 11.85 0.13 -17.26
C ALA A 79 11.58 0.46 -15.78
N MET A 80 11.12 -0.51 -14.99
CA MET A 80 10.93 -0.33 -13.54
C MET A 80 12.26 -0.16 -12.80
N LEU A 81 13.33 -0.85 -13.21
CA LEU A 81 14.65 -0.68 -12.61
C LEU A 81 15.18 0.75 -12.86
N GLU A 82 15.02 1.27 -14.07
CA GLU A 82 15.35 2.66 -14.39
C GLU A 82 14.51 3.66 -13.57
N GLU A 83 13.22 3.39 -13.35
CA GLU A 83 12.40 4.23 -12.45
C GLU A 83 12.87 4.16 -11.00
N MET A 84 13.32 3.00 -10.50
CA MET A 84 13.85 2.86 -9.15
C MET A 84 15.10 3.73 -8.94
N VAL A 85 16.07 3.66 -9.87
CA VAL A 85 17.28 4.51 -9.87
C VAL A 85 16.90 6.00 -9.86
N MET A 86 15.92 6.36 -10.68
CA MET A 86 15.48 7.75 -10.83
C MET A 86 14.81 8.26 -9.55
N ILE A 87 13.96 7.44 -8.91
CA ILE A 87 13.34 7.78 -7.62
C ILE A 87 14.42 8.00 -6.55
N GLU A 88 15.41 7.12 -6.45
CA GLU A 88 16.53 7.27 -5.51
C GLU A 88 17.28 8.59 -5.75
N SER A 89 17.58 8.90 -7.00
CA SER A 89 18.28 10.12 -7.40
C SER A 89 17.47 11.38 -7.04
N ILE A 90 16.18 11.41 -7.37
CA ILE A 90 15.28 12.54 -7.08
C ILE A 90 15.18 12.79 -5.57
N ILE A 91 14.99 11.73 -4.78
CA ILE A 91 14.83 11.85 -3.33
C ILE A 91 16.15 12.22 -2.66
N SER A 92 17.27 11.64 -3.12
CA SER A 92 18.61 12.01 -2.66
C SER A 92 18.88 13.49 -2.88
N GLU A 93 18.63 14.02 -4.08
CA GLU A 93 18.81 15.42 -4.42
C GLU A 93 17.87 16.32 -3.61
N ALA A 94 16.57 16.04 -3.60
CA ALA A 94 15.57 16.85 -2.91
C ALA A 94 15.82 16.91 -1.39
N THR A 95 16.43 15.88 -0.81
CA THR A 95 16.65 15.79 0.64
C THR A 95 18.07 16.09 1.09
N ASN A 96 19.02 16.25 0.15
CA ASN A 96 20.45 16.22 0.40
C ASN A 96 20.87 14.93 1.15
N ASN A 97 20.44 13.77 0.64
CA ASN A 97 20.70 12.44 1.20
C ASN A 97 20.17 12.21 2.63
N ARG A 98 19.24 13.04 3.12
CA ARG A 98 18.68 12.87 4.48
C ARG A 98 17.57 11.83 4.57
N THR A 99 16.91 11.53 3.46
CA THR A 99 15.87 10.51 3.39
C THR A 99 16.36 9.35 2.52
N LYS A 100 16.43 8.14 3.09
CA LYS A 100 16.80 6.93 2.37
C LYS A 100 15.58 6.34 1.66
N VAL A 101 15.73 5.97 0.39
CA VAL A 101 14.69 5.17 -0.31
C VAL A 101 14.92 3.69 -0.02
N ILE A 102 13.84 2.97 0.26
CA ILE A 102 13.85 1.53 0.51
C ILE A 102 12.77 0.88 -0.34
N PHE A 103 13.19 0.08 -1.31
CA PHE A 103 12.25 -0.75 -2.06
C PHE A 103 11.98 -2.04 -1.30
N TYR A 104 10.73 -2.49 -1.36
CA TYR A 104 10.38 -3.76 -0.73
C TYR A 104 9.33 -4.54 -1.50
N TYR A 105 9.32 -5.83 -1.20
CA TYR A 105 8.34 -6.80 -1.66
C TYR A 105 7.86 -7.60 -0.46
N SER A 106 6.56 -7.58 -0.19
CA SER A 106 5.93 -8.48 0.77
C SER A 106 5.20 -9.60 0.04
N ASN A 107 5.46 -10.83 0.48
CA ASN A 107 4.74 -12.01 0.03
C ASN A 107 3.42 -12.15 0.80
N TYR A 108 2.32 -12.21 0.06
CA TYR A 108 0.96 -12.30 0.61
C TYR A 108 0.28 -13.65 0.33
N ASN A 109 1.01 -14.66 -0.16
CA ASN A 109 0.42 -15.95 -0.57
C ASN A 109 -0.26 -16.70 0.58
N HIS A 110 0.15 -16.44 1.84
CA HIS A 110 -0.36 -17.13 3.02
C HIS A 110 -1.34 -16.29 3.85
N LEU A 111 -1.96 -15.26 3.26
CA LEU A 111 -2.91 -14.40 3.95
C LEU A 111 -4.01 -15.17 4.70
N GLY A 112 -4.59 -16.21 4.09
CA GLY A 112 -5.65 -17.01 4.72
C GLY A 112 -5.20 -17.74 5.98
N THR A 113 -3.90 -18.05 6.10
CA THR A 113 -3.31 -18.67 7.29
C THR A 113 -3.20 -17.67 8.43
N TYR A 114 -2.74 -16.45 8.14
CA TYR A 114 -2.56 -15.38 9.14
C TYR A 114 -3.88 -14.67 9.50
N TYR A 115 -4.79 -14.54 8.55
CA TYR A 115 -6.07 -13.85 8.69
C TYR A 115 -7.22 -14.85 8.52
N LYS A 116 -7.35 -15.75 9.49
CA LYS A 116 -8.25 -16.92 9.46
C LYS A 116 -9.72 -16.60 9.20
N LYS A 117 -10.15 -15.36 9.45
CA LYS A 117 -11.53 -14.92 9.24
C LYS A 117 -11.67 -13.98 8.03
N GLY A 118 -10.56 -13.47 7.50
CA GLY A 118 -10.57 -12.61 6.32
C GLY A 118 -10.95 -13.39 5.06
N ILE A 119 -11.76 -12.77 4.20
CA ILE A 119 -12.09 -13.32 2.89
C ILE A 119 -11.05 -12.80 1.89
N VAL A 120 -10.02 -13.59 1.61
CA VAL A 120 -8.94 -13.20 0.68
C VAL A 120 -9.50 -13.05 -0.74
N ARG A 121 -9.10 -11.98 -1.44
CA ARG A 121 -9.44 -11.76 -2.84
C ARG A 121 -8.67 -12.74 -3.72
N MET A 122 -9.38 -13.36 -4.65
CA MET A 122 -8.82 -14.27 -5.65
C MET A 122 -9.03 -13.69 -7.05
N ASP A 123 -8.17 -14.05 -7.99
CA ASP A 123 -8.36 -13.80 -9.42
C ASP A 123 -9.50 -14.68 -9.93
N ASN A 124 -10.56 -14.08 -10.46
CA ASN A 124 -11.74 -14.80 -10.93
C ASN A 124 -11.88 -14.77 -12.46
N THR A 125 -11.10 -13.93 -13.14
CA THR A 125 -11.17 -13.74 -14.60
C THR A 125 -9.82 -14.02 -15.24
N PRO A 126 -9.78 -14.50 -16.50
CA PRO A 126 -8.52 -14.75 -17.20
C PRO A 126 -7.61 -13.51 -17.25
N LYS A 127 -8.21 -12.32 -17.44
CA LYS A 127 -7.48 -11.04 -17.44
C LYS A 127 -6.79 -10.75 -16.10
N GLN A 128 -7.42 -11.08 -14.99
CA GLN A 128 -6.81 -10.92 -13.65
C GLN A 128 -5.64 -11.88 -13.49
N THR A 129 -5.83 -13.15 -13.84
CA THR A 129 -4.78 -14.17 -13.78
C THR A 129 -3.58 -13.82 -14.66
N GLU A 130 -3.82 -13.32 -15.88
CA GLU A 130 -2.77 -12.86 -16.79
C GLU A 130 -2.01 -11.66 -16.22
N TYR A 131 -2.73 -10.66 -15.71
CA TYR A 131 -2.11 -9.50 -15.05
C TYR A 131 -1.24 -9.91 -13.85
N THR A 132 -1.76 -10.79 -12.99
CA THR A 132 -1.03 -11.34 -11.84
C THR A 132 0.20 -12.14 -12.27
N ALA A 133 0.11 -12.92 -13.35
CA ALA A 133 1.23 -13.67 -13.91
C ALA A 133 2.33 -12.72 -14.42
N ILE A 134 1.96 -11.69 -15.18
CA ILE A 134 2.91 -10.66 -15.66
C ILE A 134 3.56 -9.95 -14.48
N GLN A 135 2.79 -9.57 -13.45
CA GLN A 135 3.32 -8.94 -12.24
C GLN A 135 4.34 -9.84 -11.53
N ASN A 136 3.97 -11.08 -11.24
CA ASN A 136 4.82 -12.02 -10.50
C ASN A 136 6.10 -12.35 -11.29
N ASN A 137 6.00 -12.51 -12.62
CA ASN A 137 7.16 -12.72 -13.47
C ASN A 137 8.09 -11.50 -13.50
N THR A 138 7.53 -10.29 -13.58
CA THR A 138 8.31 -9.04 -13.55
C THR A 138 9.06 -8.90 -12.23
N ILE A 139 8.38 -9.13 -11.10
CA ILE A 139 8.99 -9.06 -9.77
C ILE A 139 10.09 -10.10 -9.61
N LYS A 140 9.85 -11.34 -10.08
CA LYS A 140 10.87 -12.39 -10.07
C LYS A 140 12.13 -11.96 -10.83
N LEU A 141 11.98 -11.30 -11.98
CA LEU A 141 13.10 -10.77 -12.75
C LEU A 141 13.85 -9.65 -12.02
N LEU A 142 13.13 -8.72 -11.37
CA LEU A 142 13.74 -7.66 -10.55
C LEU A 142 14.57 -8.25 -9.39
N LEU A 143 14.01 -9.21 -8.65
CA LEU A 143 14.71 -9.88 -7.55
C LEU A 143 15.95 -10.66 -8.05
N ALA A 144 15.83 -11.35 -9.19
CA ALA A 144 16.95 -12.08 -9.78
C ALA A 144 18.08 -11.16 -10.29
N LYS A 145 17.77 -9.91 -10.67
CA LYS A 145 18.78 -8.91 -11.04
C LYS A 145 19.54 -8.40 -9.83
N GLN A 146 18.85 -8.14 -8.71
CA GLN A 146 19.48 -7.75 -7.45
C GLN A 146 20.49 -8.79 -6.94
N GLU A 147 20.22 -10.09 -7.11
CA GLU A 147 21.18 -11.15 -6.75
C GLU A 147 22.49 -11.08 -7.55
N LYS A 148 22.45 -10.49 -8.75
CA LYS A 148 23.59 -10.39 -9.67
C LYS A 148 24.26 -9.02 -9.64
N ASP A 149 23.51 -7.98 -9.31
CA ASP A 149 23.97 -6.59 -9.22
C ASP A 149 23.43 -5.96 -7.93
N THR A 150 24.34 -5.62 -7.01
CA THR A 150 24.02 -5.08 -5.68
C THR A 150 23.60 -3.61 -5.68
N ASN A 151 23.51 -2.97 -6.85
CA ASN A 151 23.20 -1.54 -6.94
C ASN A 151 21.80 -1.17 -6.39
N HIS A 152 20.90 -2.14 -6.20
CA HIS A 152 19.56 -1.91 -5.66
C HIS A 152 19.18 -2.97 -4.63
N ASP A 153 18.80 -2.55 -3.43
CA ASP A 153 18.33 -3.43 -2.35
C ASP A 153 16.79 -3.42 -2.28
N ILE A 154 16.16 -4.47 -2.82
CA ILE A 154 14.75 -4.79 -2.58
C ILE A 154 14.68 -5.72 -1.36
N ARG A 155 14.08 -5.22 -0.29
CA ARG A 155 13.85 -5.99 0.92
C ARG A 155 12.65 -6.93 0.75
N VAL A 156 12.85 -8.21 1.04
CA VAL A 156 11.80 -9.24 0.92
C VAL A 156 11.25 -9.59 2.29
N PHE A 157 9.92 -9.58 2.42
CA PHE A 157 9.23 -9.91 3.66
C PHE A 157 8.17 -10.99 3.44
N GLU A 158 7.93 -11.78 4.49
CA GLU A 158 6.76 -12.63 4.61
C GLU A 158 5.68 -11.85 5.36
N LEU A 159 4.68 -11.34 4.62
CA LEU A 159 3.56 -10.55 5.11
C LEU A 159 3.92 -9.16 5.68
N ASP A 160 4.53 -9.12 6.86
CA ASP A 160 4.75 -7.90 7.64
C ASP A 160 6.13 -7.30 7.35
N ILE A 161 6.17 -5.97 7.24
CA ILE A 161 7.42 -5.24 7.07
C ILE A 161 8.15 -5.22 8.42
N ILE A 162 9.40 -5.67 8.40
CA ILE A 162 10.30 -5.63 9.56
C ILE A 162 11.37 -4.59 9.25
N ALA A 163 11.43 -3.54 10.06
CA ALA A 163 12.49 -2.55 10.00
C ALA A 163 13.55 -2.87 11.07
N GLU A 164 14.82 -2.88 10.66
CA GLU A 164 15.97 -3.10 11.55
C GLU A 164 16.04 -2.05 12.66
N HIS A 165 15.70 -0.81 12.31
CA HIS A 165 15.65 0.33 13.21
C HIS A 165 14.33 1.09 13.04
N ARG A 166 13.74 1.52 14.15
CA ARG A 166 12.48 2.29 14.14
C ARG A 166 12.75 3.72 13.70
N LYS A 167 12.53 3.99 12.42
CA LYS A 167 12.68 5.31 11.79
C LYS A 167 11.34 5.98 11.54
N LYS A 168 11.34 7.30 11.32
CA LYS A 168 10.14 8.00 10.83
C LYS A 168 10.05 7.80 9.31
N ALA A 169 9.01 7.11 8.87
CA ALA A 169 8.89 6.62 7.50
C ALA A 169 7.67 7.20 6.75
N LEU A 170 7.90 7.53 5.49
CA LEU A 170 6.86 7.70 4.47
C LEU A 170 6.75 6.38 3.71
N ILE A 171 5.54 5.91 3.39
CA ILE A 171 5.32 4.67 2.66
C ILE A 171 4.42 4.87 1.45
N LEU A 172 4.87 4.44 0.27
CA LEU A 172 4.12 4.41 -0.97
C LEU A 172 3.65 2.98 -1.23
N THR A 173 2.38 2.71 -0.93
CA THR A 173 1.78 1.39 -1.13
C THR A 173 0.29 1.49 -1.48
N ASN A 174 -0.18 0.60 -2.35
CA ASN A 174 -1.60 0.35 -2.58
C ASN A 174 -2.16 -0.80 -1.72
N TYR A 175 -1.29 -1.59 -1.10
CA TYR A 175 -1.68 -2.70 -0.24
C TYR A 175 -1.94 -2.18 1.17
N ALA A 176 -3.22 -2.07 1.53
CA ALA A 176 -3.65 -1.52 2.82
C ALA A 176 -3.06 -2.28 4.02
N ILE A 177 -2.77 -3.57 3.84
CA ILE A 177 -2.19 -4.43 4.88
C ILE A 177 -0.79 -4.01 5.32
N ASP A 178 -0.01 -3.37 4.44
CA ASP A 178 1.35 -2.93 4.75
C ASP A 178 1.36 -1.91 5.91
N LEU A 179 0.31 -1.10 6.01
CA LEU A 179 0.13 -0.11 7.07
C LEU A 179 -0.04 -0.74 8.45
N LEU A 180 -0.37 -2.04 8.53
CA LEU A 180 -0.45 -2.77 9.81
C LEU A 180 0.94 -3.01 10.42
N SER A 181 2.01 -2.84 9.63
CA SER A 181 3.40 -2.89 10.07
C SER A 181 3.85 -1.58 10.75
N HIS A 182 2.94 -0.64 11.03
CA HIS A 182 3.29 0.67 11.61
C HIS A 182 4.11 0.62 12.91
N LYS A 183 4.07 -0.50 13.65
CA LYS A 183 4.87 -0.69 14.88
C LYS A 183 6.36 -0.87 14.60
N ALA A 184 6.74 -1.30 13.40
CA ALA A 184 8.13 -1.36 12.94
C ALA A 184 8.76 0.03 12.78
N PHE A 185 7.94 1.09 12.78
CA PHE A 185 8.37 2.47 12.60
C PHE A 185 8.15 3.30 13.87
N THR A 186 8.87 4.41 13.99
CA THR A 186 8.58 5.41 15.04
C THR A 186 7.31 6.17 14.68
N HIS A 187 7.16 6.51 13.40
CA HIS A 187 5.95 7.06 12.80
C HIS A 187 5.86 6.59 11.35
N LEU A 188 4.67 6.26 10.89
CA LEU A 188 4.42 5.82 9.52
C LEU A 188 3.34 6.71 8.91
N THR A 189 3.65 7.35 7.78
CA THR A 189 2.69 8.12 6.98
C THR A 189 2.56 7.48 5.62
N LEU A 190 1.33 7.29 5.14
CA LEU A 190 1.07 6.82 3.78
C LEU A 190 1.18 7.98 2.80
N LEU A 191 1.89 7.78 1.69
CA LEU A 191 1.86 8.61 0.50
C LEU A 191 0.96 7.95 -0.56
N GLU A 192 -0.10 8.62 -0.98
CA GLU A 192 -0.98 8.10 -2.03
C GLU A 192 -0.44 8.36 -3.44
N SER A 193 -0.29 7.31 -4.26
CA SER A 193 0.25 7.40 -5.62
C SER A 193 -0.47 8.47 -6.47
N HIS A 194 -1.78 8.34 -6.67
CA HIS A 194 -2.50 9.20 -7.64
C HIS A 194 -2.78 10.62 -7.16
N THR A 195 -2.93 10.83 -5.86
CA THR A 195 -3.37 12.12 -5.31
C THR A 195 -2.24 12.89 -4.65
N GLY A 196 -1.09 12.26 -4.44
CA GLY A 196 0.01 12.82 -3.66
C GLY A 196 -0.31 13.05 -2.19
N LYS A 197 -1.51 12.69 -1.69
CA LYS A 197 -1.92 13.02 -0.33
C LYS A 197 -1.13 12.20 0.69
N LEU A 198 -0.64 12.90 1.73
CA LEU A 198 -0.06 12.28 2.91
C LEU A 198 -1.18 11.94 3.90
N LYS A 199 -1.21 10.69 4.38
CA LYS A 199 -2.22 10.18 5.30
C LYS A 199 -1.56 9.50 6.49
N ASP A 200 -1.70 10.14 7.65
CA ASP A 200 -1.36 9.50 8.92
C ASP A 200 -2.40 8.46 9.31
N LYS A 201 -2.10 7.70 10.37
CA LYS A 201 -2.92 6.60 10.88
C LYS A 201 -4.40 6.96 11.06
N ALA A 202 -4.68 8.18 11.49
CA ALA A 202 -6.04 8.67 11.69
C ALA A 202 -6.87 8.72 10.39
N LEU A 203 -6.23 8.72 9.21
CA LEU A 203 -6.85 8.77 7.88
C LEU A 203 -6.77 7.43 7.12
N TRP A 204 -6.16 6.40 7.70
CA TRP A 204 -6.02 5.08 7.05
C TRP A 204 -7.34 4.35 6.88
N TYR A 205 -8.39 4.72 7.61
CA TYR A 205 -9.74 4.21 7.38
C TYR A 205 -10.20 4.38 5.93
N THR A 206 -9.66 5.37 5.20
CA THR A 206 -9.94 5.56 3.78
C THR A 206 -9.45 4.42 2.87
N LYS A 207 -8.61 3.50 3.39
CA LYS A 207 -8.18 2.28 2.70
C LYS A 207 -9.13 1.11 2.87
N TYR A 208 -10.07 1.18 3.81
CA TYR A 208 -11.15 0.21 3.84
C TYR A 208 -11.97 0.27 2.56
N TYR A 209 -12.55 -0.86 2.19
CA TYR A 209 -13.48 -0.91 1.07
C TYR A 209 -14.65 0.06 1.33
N GLN A 210 -14.78 1.06 0.45
CA GLN A 210 -15.75 2.16 0.60
C GLN A 210 -15.61 2.93 1.94
N GLY A 211 -14.38 3.11 2.42
CA GLY A 211 -14.10 3.58 3.77
C GLY A 211 -14.48 5.02 4.13
N LYS A 212 -15.09 5.83 3.25
CA LYS A 212 -15.42 7.25 3.55
C LYS A 212 -16.23 7.42 4.84
N GLU A 213 -17.15 6.50 5.10
CA GLU A 213 -18.04 6.50 6.27
C GLU A 213 -17.46 5.78 7.50
N LEU A 214 -16.20 5.33 7.43
CA LEU A 214 -15.56 4.50 8.46
C LEU A 214 -14.52 5.26 9.29
N SER A 215 -14.61 6.59 9.36
CA SER A 215 -13.65 7.44 10.09
C SER A 215 -13.57 7.14 11.59
N ASN A 216 -14.62 6.55 12.16
CA ASN A 216 -14.70 6.11 13.54
C ASN A 216 -14.18 4.68 13.77
N ILE A 217 -13.81 3.94 12.73
CA ILE A 217 -13.28 2.58 12.81
C ILE A 217 -11.74 2.62 12.84
N PRO A 218 -11.08 2.11 13.89
CA PRO A 218 -9.63 2.00 13.92
C PRO A 218 -9.08 1.12 12.80
N PHE A 219 -7.98 1.54 12.19
CA PHE A 219 -7.29 0.72 11.19
C PHE A 219 -6.45 -0.39 11.85
N THR A 220 -7.00 -1.60 11.93
CA THR A 220 -6.39 -2.77 12.63
C THR A 220 -6.48 -4.06 11.82
N ARG A 221 -5.66 -5.07 12.19
CA ARG A 221 -5.72 -6.44 11.66
C ARG A 221 -7.11 -7.07 11.81
N ALA A 222 -7.81 -6.73 12.89
CA ALA A 222 -9.16 -7.19 13.11
C ALA A 222 -10.12 -6.61 12.07
N PHE A 223 -10.15 -5.29 11.95
CA PHE A 223 -11.14 -4.62 11.12
C PHE A 223 -10.83 -4.69 9.63
N ILE A 224 -9.59 -4.92 9.20
CA ILE A 224 -9.30 -5.18 7.78
C ILE A 224 -9.89 -6.51 7.29
N GLN A 225 -10.00 -7.53 8.15
CA GLN A 225 -10.68 -8.78 7.82
C GLN A 225 -12.18 -8.58 7.62
N VAL A 226 -12.77 -7.63 8.37
CA VAL A 226 -14.21 -7.39 8.38
C VAL A 226 -14.63 -6.41 7.28
N PHE A 227 -13.99 -5.25 7.21
CA PHE A 227 -14.35 -4.20 6.27
C PHE A 227 -13.69 -4.38 4.90
N GLY A 228 -12.65 -5.20 4.80
CA GLY A 228 -11.92 -5.44 3.56
C GLY A 228 -11.22 -4.20 3.03
N ASP A 229 -10.59 -4.35 1.87
CA ASP A 229 -9.92 -3.28 1.14
C ASP A 229 -10.04 -3.52 -0.38
N ALA A 230 -9.36 -2.70 -1.18
CA ALA A 230 -9.41 -2.81 -2.63
C ALA A 230 -8.61 -4.02 -3.16
N GLU A 231 -7.50 -4.38 -2.50
CA GLU A 231 -6.48 -5.28 -3.04
C GLU A 231 -6.51 -6.66 -2.37
N THR A 232 -6.72 -6.72 -1.05
CA THR A 232 -6.37 -7.90 -0.26
C THR A 232 -7.59 -8.68 0.21
N PHE A 233 -8.51 -8.02 0.89
CA PHE A 233 -9.67 -8.67 1.50
C PHE A 233 -10.99 -8.16 0.90
N ARG A 234 -11.94 -9.07 0.68
CA ARG A 234 -13.34 -8.73 0.43
C ARG A 234 -13.99 -8.34 1.76
N PRO A 235 -14.89 -7.34 1.79
CA PRO A 235 -15.68 -7.07 2.98
C PRO A 235 -16.52 -8.30 3.34
N MET A 236 -16.68 -8.53 4.64
CA MET A 236 -17.67 -9.47 5.18
C MET A 236 -19.10 -8.97 4.90
N ASP A 237 -20.07 -9.77 5.32
CA ASP A 237 -21.49 -9.49 5.11
C ASP A 237 -21.88 -8.09 5.61
N ASN A 238 -22.84 -7.50 4.90
CA ASN A 238 -23.24 -6.12 5.14
C ASN A 238 -23.90 -5.92 6.50
N GLN A 239 -24.56 -6.95 7.03
CA GLN A 239 -25.27 -6.89 8.30
C GLN A 239 -24.27 -6.77 9.45
N LEU A 240 -23.25 -7.62 9.50
CA LEU A 240 -22.17 -7.56 10.48
C LEU A 240 -21.47 -6.19 10.47
N ARG A 241 -21.14 -5.67 9.29
CA ARG A 241 -20.48 -4.36 9.16
C ARG A 241 -21.36 -3.22 9.70
N LYS A 242 -22.67 -3.26 9.44
CA LYS A 242 -23.63 -2.27 9.99
C LYS A 242 -23.72 -2.34 11.51
N GLU A 243 -23.83 -3.53 12.08
CA GLU A 243 -23.87 -3.71 13.54
C GLU A 243 -22.60 -3.15 14.21
N ILE A 244 -21.42 -3.34 13.61
CA ILE A 244 -20.16 -2.78 14.11
C ILE A 244 -20.19 -1.25 14.03
N MET A 245 -20.66 -0.67 12.93
CA MET A 245 -20.77 0.78 12.81
C MET A 245 -21.73 1.38 13.84
N GLU A 246 -22.83 0.70 14.15
CA GLU A 246 -23.78 1.13 15.18
C GLU A 246 -23.14 1.11 16.57
N ILE A 247 -22.41 0.05 16.90
CA ILE A 247 -21.62 -0.04 18.14
C ILE A 247 -20.55 1.05 18.19
N ALA A 248 -19.82 1.26 17.10
CA ALA A 248 -18.79 2.28 17.00
C ALA A 248 -19.36 3.68 17.23
N LYS A 249 -20.55 3.97 16.69
CA LYS A 249 -21.27 5.23 16.96
C LYS A 249 -21.73 5.32 18.41
N LYS A 250 -22.43 4.30 18.91
CA LYS A 250 -22.99 4.27 20.28
C LYS A 250 -21.92 4.45 21.35
N TYR A 251 -20.74 3.88 21.17
CA TYR A 251 -19.62 3.95 22.13
C TYR A 251 -18.53 4.95 21.72
N ASN A 252 -18.81 5.84 20.77
CA ASN A 252 -17.91 6.91 20.34
C ASN A 252 -16.49 6.41 20.04
N TRP A 253 -16.39 5.42 19.16
CA TRP A 253 -15.11 5.00 18.62
C TRP A 253 -14.55 6.09 17.71
N THR A 254 -13.23 6.14 17.63
CA THR A 254 -12.43 6.95 16.71
C THR A 254 -11.33 6.07 16.11
N SER A 255 -10.58 6.58 15.14
CA SER A 255 -9.42 5.88 14.54
C SER A 255 -8.32 5.47 15.53
N ILE A 256 -8.30 6.04 16.75
CA ILE A 256 -7.34 5.75 17.82
C ILE A 256 -7.95 5.00 19.02
N THR A 257 -9.14 4.41 18.85
CA THR A 257 -9.81 3.64 19.93
C THR A 257 -8.93 2.49 20.42
N THR A 258 -8.82 2.36 21.75
CA THR A 258 -8.03 1.30 22.38
C THR A 258 -8.69 -0.07 22.27
N THR A 259 -7.88 -1.13 22.31
CA THR A 259 -8.36 -2.51 22.25
C THR A 259 -9.37 -2.82 23.35
N GLU A 260 -9.17 -2.30 24.57
CA GLU A 260 -10.09 -2.51 25.70
C GLU A 260 -11.47 -1.90 25.42
N LYS A 261 -11.51 -0.70 24.84
CA LYS A 261 -12.76 -0.02 24.47
C LYS A 261 -13.47 -0.71 23.31
N LEU A 262 -12.71 -1.26 22.35
CA LEU A 262 -13.26 -2.09 21.28
C LEU A 262 -13.92 -3.35 21.84
N ILE A 263 -13.20 -4.09 22.70
CA ILE A 263 -13.70 -5.30 23.36
C ILE A 263 -14.96 -4.97 24.18
N TYR A 264 -14.94 -3.89 24.94
CA TYR A 264 -16.11 -3.44 25.69
C TYR A 264 -17.31 -3.22 24.75
N GLY A 265 -17.16 -2.45 23.67
CA GLY A 265 -18.24 -2.18 22.73
C GLY A 265 -18.79 -3.44 22.06
N ILE A 266 -17.90 -4.36 21.63
CA ILE A 266 -18.29 -5.64 21.02
C ILE A 266 -19.05 -6.53 22.00
N ASN A 267 -18.69 -6.50 23.28
CA ASN A 267 -19.43 -7.24 24.30
C ASN A 267 -20.87 -6.76 24.49
N GLN A 268 -21.20 -5.53 24.05
CA GLN A 268 -22.55 -4.96 24.10
C GLN A 268 -23.39 -5.26 22.85
N MET A 269 -22.86 -6.00 21.87
CA MET A 269 -23.60 -6.44 20.70
C MET A 269 -24.71 -7.40 21.09
N GLN A 270 -25.90 -7.18 20.50
CA GLN A 270 -27.09 -8.00 20.75
C GLN A 270 -27.02 -9.32 19.99
N ASN A 271 -26.52 -9.31 18.75
CA ASN A 271 -26.40 -10.49 17.91
C ASN A 271 -25.25 -11.40 18.43
N PRO A 272 -25.55 -12.60 18.98
CA PRO A 272 -24.53 -13.46 19.55
C PRO A 272 -23.55 -13.97 18.49
N TYR A 273 -24.01 -14.21 17.26
CA TYR A 273 -23.17 -14.70 16.16
C TYR A 273 -22.13 -13.65 15.76
N SER A 274 -22.55 -12.42 15.51
CA SER A 274 -21.66 -11.30 15.19
C SER A 274 -20.63 -11.05 16.30
N LYS A 275 -21.07 -11.12 17.55
CA LYS A 275 -20.21 -10.96 18.73
C LYS A 275 -19.12 -12.02 18.80
N GLU A 276 -19.45 -13.29 18.60
CA GLU A 276 -18.48 -14.38 18.65
C GLU A 276 -17.49 -14.34 17.47
N ILE A 277 -17.94 -13.96 16.26
CA ILE A 277 -17.03 -13.69 15.14
C ILE A 277 -16.01 -12.62 15.54
N LEU A 278 -16.46 -11.46 16.04
CA LEU A 278 -15.56 -10.35 16.32
C LEU A 278 -14.60 -10.61 17.47
N LYS A 279 -15.05 -11.31 18.52
CA LYS A 279 -14.14 -11.78 19.57
C LYS A 279 -13.04 -12.68 19.01
N SER A 280 -13.41 -13.62 18.14
CA SER A 280 -12.42 -14.52 17.51
C SER A 280 -11.40 -13.77 16.64
N ILE A 281 -11.77 -12.60 16.10
CA ILE A 281 -10.92 -11.77 15.25
C ILE A 281 -10.01 -10.86 16.07
N ILE A 282 -10.49 -10.30 17.18
CA ILE A 282 -9.71 -9.36 18.01
C ILE A 282 -8.68 -10.07 18.88
N HIS A 283 -8.97 -11.30 19.30
CA HIS A 283 -8.06 -12.11 20.11
C HIS A 283 -7.07 -12.96 19.28
N ALA A 284 -7.14 -12.90 17.96
CA ALA A 284 -6.22 -13.55 17.03
C ALA A 284 -5.06 -12.61 16.65
#